data_AF-A0A0A2K4T6-F1
#
_entry.id   AF-A0A0A2K4T6-F1
#
_cell.length_a   1.000
_cell.length_b   1.000
_cell.length_c   1.000
_cell.angle_alpha   90.00
_cell.angle_beta   90.00
_cell.angle_gamma   90.00
#
_symmetry.space_group_name_H-M   'P 1'
#
loop_
_entity.id
_entity.type
_entity.pdbx_description
1 polymer ?
#
loop_
_entity_poly.entity_id
_entity_poly.type
_entity_poly.pdbx_seq_one_letter_code
_entity_poly.pdbx_strand_id
1 'polypeptide(L)'
;MLLETRNIVLWNSTSTSNMVADVSYDMFLASSPDGHEEIEVIVWLASFGSAGPISSTGKAIATVWISGHEWDLWVGPNGKMTVYSFVARSTITNFGGNMLDFFNHLVYNHGVDNNKYLKTIQAGTEPFTGTAKMTVDNYWIELH
;
A
#
# COMPACT_ATOMS: atom_id res chain seq x y z
N MET A 1 -7.82 -9.04 -9.63
CA MET A 1 -6.36 -9.13 -9.45
C MET A 1 -6.10 -9.85 -8.16
N LEU A 2 -5.85 -11.16 -8.23
CA LEU A 2 -5.65 -11.96 -7.05
C LEU A 2 -4.20 -11.83 -6.60
N LEU A 3 -4.02 -11.69 -5.30
CA LEU A 3 -2.71 -11.55 -4.70
C LEU A 3 -2.67 -12.38 -3.41
N GLU A 4 -1.54 -13.02 -3.19
CA GLU A 4 -1.23 -13.54 -1.88
C GLU A 4 0.26 -13.38 -1.59
N THR A 5 0.53 -12.86 -0.41
CA THR A 5 1.88 -12.77 0.14
C THR A 5 1.88 -13.41 1.51
N ARG A 6 2.69 -14.45 1.65
CA ARG A 6 2.79 -15.20 2.90
C ARG A 6 4.09 -14.87 3.61
N ASN A 7 3.99 -14.71 4.94
CA ASN A 7 5.11 -14.49 5.85
C ASN A 7 6.02 -13.33 5.43
N ILE A 8 5.44 -12.15 5.24
CA ILE A 8 6.23 -10.91 5.24
C ILE A 8 6.68 -10.66 6.67
N VAL A 9 7.96 -10.92 6.91
CA VAL A 9 8.62 -10.66 8.19
C VAL A 9 9.64 -9.56 7.96
N LEU A 10 9.34 -8.37 8.46
CA LEU A 10 10.32 -7.33 8.61
C LEU A 10 10.86 -7.41 10.04
N TRP A 11 12.11 -7.89 10.19
CA TRP A 11 12.73 -8.09 11.50
C TRP A 11 14.05 -7.34 11.57
N ASN A 12 14.22 -6.60 12.67
CA ASN A 12 15.48 -5.96 12.99
C ASN A 12 16.33 -6.92 13.85
N SER A 13 17.43 -7.40 13.29
CA SER A 13 18.35 -8.33 13.98
C SER A 13 19.21 -7.69 15.07
N THR A 14 19.22 -6.36 15.14
CA THR A 14 19.94 -5.58 16.14
C THR A 14 18.92 -4.82 16.98
N SER A 15 18.69 -5.24 18.21
CA SER A 15 17.71 -4.69 19.16
C SER A 15 18.01 -3.24 19.61
N THR A 16 18.67 -2.43 18.78
CA THR A 16 19.29 -1.15 19.14
C THR A 16 18.99 0.01 18.17
N SER A 17 18.14 -0.13 17.14
CA SER A 17 17.83 0.99 16.23
C SER A 17 16.34 1.31 16.06
N ASN A 18 16.01 2.59 16.16
CA ASN A 18 14.71 3.21 15.86
C ASN A 18 14.39 3.12 14.35
N MET A 19 14.05 1.94 13.87
CA MET A 19 13.65 1.78 12.47
C MET A 19 12.31 2.48 12.22
N VAL A 20 12.27 3.29 11.17
CA VAL A 20 11.05 3.89 10.63
C VAL A 20 10.93 3.43 9.19
N ALA A 21 9.94 2.58 8.91
CA ALA A 21 9.73 1.97 7.61
C ALA A 21 8.28 1.49 7.47
N ASP A 22 7.82 1.29 6.24
CA ASP A 22 6.60 0.51 5.96
C ASP A 22 6.90 -0.85 5.33
N VAL A 23 5.85 -1.64 5.19
CA VAL A 23 5.77 -2.75 4.23
C VAL A 23 4.50 -2.56 3.43
N SER A 24 4.63 -2.49 2.12
CA SER A 24 3.53 -2.05 1.28
C SER A 24 3.52 -2.71 -0.10
N TYR A 25 2.32 -2.74 -0.68
CA TYR A 25 2.16 -2.84 -2.13
C TYR A 25 2.00 -1.44 -2.70
N ASP A 26 2.58 -1.22 -3.86
CA ASP A 26 2.57 0.07 -4.52
C ASP A 26 2.13 -0.11 -5.98
N MET A 27 1.08 0.62 -6.37
CA MET A 27 0.35 0.39 -7.61
C MET A 27 0.02 1.71 -8.28
N PHE A 28 0.30 1.80 -9.58
CA PHE A 28 0.17 3.06 -10.32
C PHE A 28 -0.87 2.97 -11.43
N LEU A 29 -1.70 4.00 -11.54
CA LEU A 29 -2.75 4.13 -12.55
C LEU A 29 -2.49 5.33 -13.47
N ALA A 30 -2.85 5.17 -14.75
CA ALA A 30 -2.74 6.22 -15.77
C ALA A 30 -3.97 6.24 -16.69
N SER A 31 -4.22 7.37 -17.38
CA SER A 31 -5.32 7.47 -18.36
C SER A 31 -5.06 6.71 -19.68
N SER A 32 -3.81 6.36 -19.96
CA SER A 32 -3.44 5.62 -21.17
C SER A 32 -2.25 4.69 -20.91
N PRO A 33 -2.05 3.64 -21.74
CA PRO A 33 -0.94 2.71 -21.56
C PRO A 33 0.44 3.35 -21.57
N ASP A 34 0.65 4.42 -22.35
CA ASP A 34 1.91 5.14 -22.44
C ASP A 34 1.90 6.47 -21.66
N GLY A 35 0.81 6.73 -20.92
CA GLY A 35 0.62 7.94 -20.14
C GLY A 35 1.49 7.97 -18.89
N HIS A 36 1.64 9.18 -18.35
CA HIS A 36 2.22 9.38 -17.02
C HIS A 36 1.30 8.85 -15.93
N GLU A 37 1.88 8.44 -14.81
CA GLU A 37 1.16 8.02 -13.62
C GLU A 37 0.41 9.22 -13.02
N GLU A 38 -0.85 9.00 -12.66
CA GLU A 38 -1.78 10.03 -12.18
C GLU A 38 -2.32 9.70 -10.79
N ILE A 39 -2.44 8.40 -10.47
CA ILE A 39 -2.92 7.92 -9.19
C ILE A 39 -1.98 6.82 -8.72
N GLU A 40 -1.57 6.92 -7.48
CA GLU A 40 -0.79 5.93 -6.76
C GLU A 40 -1.69 5.34 -5.68
N VAL A 41 -1.77 4.01 -5.63
CA VAL A 41 -2.58 3.28 -4.66
C VAL A 41 -1.64 2.38 -3.87
N ILE A 42 -1.44 2.73 -2.61
CA ILE A 42 -0.50 2.04 -1.73
C ILE A 42 -1.28 1.28 -0.66
N VAL A 43 -0.95 0.02 -0.44
CA VAL A 43 -1.58 -0.83 0.59
C VAL A 43 -0.51 -1.23 1.60
N TRP A 44 -0.47 -0.55 2.74
CA TRP A 44 0.52 -0.75 3.79
C TRP A 44 0.06 -1.85 4.73
N LEU A 45 0.75 -2.99 4.67
CA LEU A 45 0.56 -4.10 5.59
C LEU A 45 1.16 -3.82 6.97
N ALA A 46 2.19 -2.99 7.03
CA ALA A 46 2.86 -2.62 8.27
C ALA A 46 3.31 -1.16 8.23
N SER A 47 3.20 -0.48 9.36
CA SER A 47 3.92 0.77 9.64
C SER A 47 4.75 0.55 10.90
N PHE A 48 6.05 0.83 10.81
CA PHE A 48 6.99 0.72 11.93
C PHE A 48 7.49 2.10 12.36
N GLY A 49 7.65 2.27 13.66
CA GLY A 49 8.08 3.54 14.23
C GLY A 49 7.06 4.65 13.97
N SER A 50 7.51 5.77 13.41
CA SER A 50 6.67 6.92 13.06
C SER A 50 6.37 7.01 11.56
N ALA A 51 6.44 5.90 10.82
CA ALA A 51 6.17 5.91 9.39
C ALA A 51 4.69 6.27 9.16
N GLY A 52 4.45 7.19 8.23
CA GLY A 52 3.11 7.70 7.96
C GLY A 52 2.89 7.90 6.46
N PRO A 53 1.67 7.65 5.97
CA PRO A 53 1.36 7.80 4.55
C PRO A 53 1.28 9.28 4.16
N ILE A 54 1.33 9.53 2.86
CA ILE A 54 1.03 10.86 2.28
C ILE A 54 -0.42 11.24 2.62
N SER A 55 -0.60 12.44 3.17
CA SER A 55 -1.91 12.94 3.60
C SER A 55 -2.01 14.46 3.49
N SER A 56 -3.09 14.95 2.89
CA SER A 56 -3.40 16.39 2.84
C SER A 56 -3.78 16.96 4.20
N THR A 57 -4.33 16.16 5.12
CA THR A 57 -4.92 16.62 6.38
C THR A 57 -4.19 16.09 7.62
N GLY A 58 -3.27 15.13 7.44
CA GLY A 58 -2.68 14.37 8.54
C GLY A 58 -3.69 13.49 9.28
N LYS A 59 -4.85 13.19 8.66
CA LYS A 59 -5.88 12.29 9.21
C LYS A 59 -6.39 11.34 8.14
N ALA A 60 -6.79 10.14 8.56
CA ALA A 60 -7.53 9.22 7.71
C ALA A 60 -8.85 9.85 7.27
N ILE A 61 -9.20 9.65 6.00
CA ILE A 61 -10.47 10.10 5.41
C ILE A 61 -11.59 9.07 5.60
N ALA A 62 -11.23 7.81 5.82
CA ALA A 62 -12.17 6.72 6.08
C ALA A 62 -11.47 5.57 6.83
N THR A 63 -12.28 4.69 7.41
CA THR A 63 -11.85 3.38 7.90
C THR A 63 -12.67 2.32 7.17
N VAL A 64 -12.01 1.31 6.61
CA VAL A 64 -12.61 0.36 5.67
C VAL A 64 -12.24 -1.08 6.03
N TRP A 65 -13.14 -2.03 5.74
CA TRP A 65 -12.90 -3.45 5.93
C TRP A 65 -12.73 -4.14 4.57
N ILE A 66 -11.52 -4.61 4.26
CA ILE A 66 -11.18 -5.22 2.96
C ILE A 66 -10.30 -6.45 3.21
N SER A 67 -10.61 -7.57 2.55
CA SER A 67 -9.85 -8.82 2.64
C SER A 67 -9.59 -9.30 4.07
N GLY A 68 -10.56 -9.11 4.98
CA GLY A 68 -10.47 -9.58 6.38
C GLY A 68 -9.65 -8.69 7.32
N HIS A 69 -9.26 -7.49 6.88
CA HIS A 69 -8.50 -6.54 7.68
C HIS A 69 -9.17 -5.16 7.70
N GLU A 70 -8.93 -4.41 8.78
CA GLU A 70 -9.34 -3.02 8.92
C GLU A 70 -8.20 -2.09 8.49
N TRP A 71 -8.52 -1.13 7.62
CA TRP A 71 -7.58 -0.18 7.04
C TRP A 71 -8.05 1.24 7.30
N ASP A 72 -7.13 2.12 7.67
CA ASP A 72 -7.35 3.55 7.60
C ASP A 72 -6.92 4.04 6.21
N LEU A 73 -7.84 4.68 5.48
CA LEU A 73 -7.58 5.25 4.16
C LEU A 73 -7.13 6.69 4.28
N TRP A 74 -6.02 7.02 3.63
CA TRP A 74 -5.41 8.34 3.58
C TRP A 74 -5.34 8.82 2.14
N VAL A 75 -5.34 10.14 1.95
CA VAL A 75 -5.18 10.74 0.62
C VAL A 75 -4.33 12.00 0.68
N GLY A 76 -3.43 12.17 -0.28
CA GLY A 76 -2.70 13.42 -0.48
C GLY A 76 -1.99 13.50 -1.83
N PRO A 77 -1.50 14.69 -2.21
CA PRO A 77 -0.77 14.87 -3.46
C PRO A 77 0.71 14.47 -3.34
N ASN A 78 1.25 13.87 -4.40
CA ASN A 78 2.69 13.63 -4.58
C ASN A 78 3.09 14.02 -6.01
N GLY A 79 3.72 15.19 -6.16
CA GLY A 79 3.99 15.75 -7.48
C GLY A 79 2.69 15.96 -8.27
N LYS A 80 2.53 15.22 -9.38
CA LYS A 80 1.32 15.26 -10.23
C LYS A 80 0.31 14.15 -9.88
N MET A 81 0.66 13.25 -8.96
CA MET A 81 -0.17 12.13 -8.59
C MET A 81 -1.07 12.45 -7.40
N THR A 82 -2.25 11.83 -7.37
CA THR A 82 -3.02 11.67 -6.14
C THR A 82 -2.70 10.31 -5.53
N VAL A 83 -2.23 10.30 -4.29
CA VAL A 83 -1.85 9.08 -3.57
C VAL A 83 -2.97 8.69 -2.63
N TYR A 84 -3.46 7.46 -2.76
CA TYR A 84 -4.37 6.82 -1.82
C TYR A 84 -3.61 5.73 -1.07
N SER A 85 -3.49 5.86 0.25
CA SER A 85 -2.81 4.86 1.08
C SER A 85 -3.79 4.19 2.01
N PHE A 86 -3.95 2.87 1.88
CA PHE A 86 -4.67 2.04 2.83
C PHE A 86 -3.67 1.51 3.86
N VAL A 87 -3.76 1.96 5.11
CA VAL A 87 -2.84 1.55 6.17
C VAL A 87 -3.54 0.61 7.13
N ALA A 88 -3.02 -0.63 7.24
CA ALA A 88 -3.56 -1.61 8.17
C ALA A 88 -3.43 -1.11 9.62
N ARG A 89 -4.51 -1.22 10.40
CA ARG A 89 -4.50 -0.82 11.82
C ARG A 89 -3.65 -1.70 12.72
N SER A 90 -3.32 -2.89 12.25
CA SER A 90 -2.41 -3.83 12.90
C SER A 90 -1.48 -4.42 11.85
N THR A 91 -0.20 -4.61 12.19
CA THR A 91 0.78 -5.24 11.30
C THR A 91 0.28 -6.59 10.78
N ILE A 92 0.25 -6.72 9.45
CA ILE A 92 -0.12 -7.94 8.74
C ILE A 92 1.15 -8.58 8.20
N THR A 93 1.56 -9.70 8.80
CA THR A 93 2.72 -10.47 8.33
C THR A 93 2.34 -11.59 7.36
N ASN A 94 1.05 -11.88 7.18
CA ASN A 94 0.57 -12.86 6.22
C ASN A 94 -0.74 -12.33 5.62
N PHE A 95 -0.69 -11.93 4.34
CA PHE A 95 -1.80 -11.29 3.66
C PHE A 95 -2.20 -12.09 2.43
N GLY A 96 -3.47 -12.48 2.35
CA GLY A 96 -4.09 -13.01 1.13
C GLY A 96 -5.34 -12.20 0.82
N GLY A 97 -5.48 -11.73 -0.42
CA GLY A 97 -6.60 -10.87 -0.78
C GLY A 97 -6.71 -10.57 -2.27
N ASN A 98 -7.82 -9.95 -2.66
CA ASN A 98 -8.00 -9.47 -4.02
C ASN A 98 -7.68 -7.98 -4.07
N MET A 99 -6.58 -7.62 -4.72
CA MET A 99 -6.17 -6.21 -4.83
C MET A 99 -7.16 -5.35 -5.61
N LEU A 100 -8.02 -5.98 -6.43
CA LEU A 100 -9.12 -5.29 -7.09
C LEU A 100 -10.12 -4.68 -6.10
N ASP A 101 -10.23 -5.22 -4.88
CA ASP A 101 -11.18 -4.71 -3.88
C ASP A 101 -10.80 -3.30 -3.41
N PHE A 102 -9.51 -2.99 -3.34
CA PHE A 102 -9.01 -1.64 -3.00
C PHE A 102 -9.33 -0.64 -4.12
N PHE A 103 -9.10 -1.00 -5.38
CA PHE A 103 -9.46 -0.15 -6.52
C PHE A 103 -10.98 0.06 -6.60
N ASN A 104 -11.77 -1.01 -6.45
CA ASN A 104 -13.22 -0.92 -6.42
C ASN A 104 -13.70 0.01 -5.31
N HIS A 105 -13.09 -0.05 -4.12
CA HIS A 105 -13.42 0.88 -3.05
C HIS A 105 -13.22 2.35 -3.48
N LEU A 106 -12.09 2.67 -4.12
CA LEU A 106 -11.80 4.01 -4.62
C LEU A 106 -12.75 4.44 -5.74
N VAL A 107 -13.10 3.55 -6.66
CA VAL A 107 -14.07 3.81 -7.72
C VAL A 107 -15.44 4.15 -7.14
N TYR A 108 -15.94 3.31 -6.22
CA TYR A 108 -17.29 3.47 -5.69
C TYR A 108 -17.44 4.62 -4.69
N ASN A 109 -16.42 4.91 -3.88
CA ASN A 109 -16.53 5.84 -2.76
C ASN A 109 -15.74 7.14 -2.93
N HIS A 110 -14.74 7.16 -3.82
CA HIS A 110 -13.83 8.30 -3.99
C HIS A 110 -13.77 8.83 -5.43
N GLY A 111 -14.59 8.28 -6.33
CA GLY A 111 -14.76 8.80 -7.69
C GLY A 111 -13.52 8.62 -8.58
N VAL A 112 -12.63 7.67 -8.24
CA VAL A 112 -11.58 7.26 -9.17
C VAL A 112 -12.23 6.65 -10.41
N ASP A 113 -11.81 7.10 -11.60
CA ASP A 113 -12.36 6.59 -12.86
C ASP A 113 -11.98 5.11 -13.06
N ASN A 114 -12.96 4.28 -13.40
CA ASN A 114 -12.75 2.85 -13.67
C ASN A 114 -12.12 2.58 -15.05
N ASN A 115 -11.92 3.61 -15.88
CA ASN A 115 -11.29 3.49 -17.20
C ASN A 115 -9.76 3.71 -17.17
N LYS A 116 -9.14 3.72 -15.98
CA LYS A 116 -7.69 3.85 -15.85
C LYS A 116 -6.97 2.54 -16.16
N TYR A 117 -5.75 2.65 -16.67
CA TYR A 117 -4.84 1.54 -16.88
C TYR A 117 -3.99 1.32 -15.63
N LEU A 118 -3.93 0.09 -15.15
CA LEU A 118 -2.94 -0.33 -14.16
C LEU A 118 -1.58 -0.50 -14.85
N LYS A 119 -0.63 0.35 -14.48
CA LYS A 119 0.68 0.45 -15.11
C LYS A 119 1.71 -0.44 -14.44
N THR A 120 1.70 -0.44 -13.12
CA THR A 120 2.75 -1.02 -12.31
C THR A 120 2.11 -1.64 -11.06
N ILE A 121 2.65 -2.78 -10.65
CA ILE A 121 2.36 -3.39 -9.35
C ILE A 121 3.67 -3.83 -8.73
N GLN A 122 3.94 -3.31 -7.55
CA GLN A 122 5.15 -3.55 -6.78
C GLN A 122 4.78 -3.97 -5.36
N ALA A 123 5.71 -4.64 -4.69
CA ALA A 123 5.63 -4.97 -3.28
C ALA A 123 7.02 -4.82 -2.66
N GLY A 124 7.11 -4.17 -1.50
CA GLY A 124 8.39 -3.86 -0.89
C GLY A 124 8.27 -3.19 0.47
N THR A 125 9.29 -2.39 0.78
CA THR A 125 9.42 -1.62 2.01
C THR A 125 10.05 -0.27 1.66
N GLU A 126 9.51 0.82 2.22
CA GLU A 126 10.15 2.13 2.16
C GLU A 126 10.82 2.45 3.51
N PRO A 127 12.15 2.32 3.62
CA PRO A 127 12.87 2.70 4.83
C PRO A 127 13.11 4.22 4.88
N PHE A 128 12.68 4.87 5.96
CA PHE A 128 12.94 6.29 6.21
C PHE A 128 14.20 6.49 7.05
N THR A 129 14.35 5.72 8.14
CA THR A 129 15.53 5.76 9.02
C THR A 129 15.80 4.40 9.66
N GLY A 130 17.04 4.21 10.11
CA GLY A 130 17.49 2.98 10.77
C GLY A 130 18.04 1.94 9.81
N THR A 131 18.20 0.71 10.30
CA THR A 131 18.69 -0.42 9.52
C THR A 131 17.81 -1.63 9.81
N ALA A 132 17.42 -2.35 8.76
CA ALA A 132 16.47 -3.45 8.84
C ALA A 132 16.79 -4.51 7.80
N LYS A 133 16.29 -5.73 8.04
CA LYS A 133 16.25 -6.78 7.03
C LYS A 133 14.79 -7.18 6.81
N MET A 134 14.31 -6.99 5.58
CA MET A 134 13.05 -7.56 5.14
C MET A 134 13.30 -8.98 4.62
N THR A 135 12.51 -9.94 5.10
CA THR A 135 12.46 -11.29 4.55
C THR A 135 11.05 -11.55 4.04
N VAL A 136 10.95 -12.02 2.80
CA VAL A 136 9.69 -12.39 2.16
C VAL A 136 9.80 -13.86 1.79
N ASP A 137 9.10 -14.73 2.50
CA ASP A 137 9.19 -16.17 2.25
C ASP A 137 8.42 -16.56 0.98
N ASN A 138 7.29 -15.91 0.72
CA ASN A 138 6.50 -16.14 -0.49
C ASN A 138 5.74 -14.88 -0.92
N TYR A 139 5.82 -14.57 -2.20
CA TYR A 139 5.09 -13.48 -2.85
C TYR A 139 4.64 -13.94 -4.23
N TRP A 140 3.35 -13.81 -4.53
CA TRP A 140 2.84 -13.97 -5.87
C TRP A 140 1.68 -13.01 -6.14
N ILE A 141 1.56 -12.61 -7.41
CA ILE A 141 0.46 -11.79 -7.91
C ILE A 141 0.03 -12.29 -9.28
N GLU A 142 -1.29 -12.33 -9.51
CA GLU A 142 -1.85 -12.71 -10.81
C GLU A 142 -2.92 -11.71 -11.28
N LEU A 143 -2.78 -11.33 -12.55
CA LEU A 143 -3.74 -10.57 -13.33
C LEU A 143 -4.43 -11.55 -14.29
N HIS A 144 -5.76 -11.63 -14.21
CA HIS A 144 -6.60 -12.41 -15.12
C HIS A 144 -7.46 -11.47 -15.97
#